data_AF-A0A7J8R9N6-F1
#
_entry.id   AF-A0A7J8R9N6-F1
#
_cell.length_a   1.000
_cell.length_b   1.000
_cell.length_c   1.000
_cell.angle_alpha   90.00
_cell.angle_beta   90.00
_cell.angle_gamma   90.00
#
_symmetry.space_group_name_H-M   'P 1'
#
loop_
_entity.id
_entity.type
_entity.pdbx_description
1 polymer ?
#
loop_
_entity_poly.entity_id
_entity_poly.type
_entity_poly.pdbx_seq_one_letter_code
_entity_poly.pdbx_strand_id
1 'polypeptide(L)'
;GIDLVAGGKSKKTKRTAPKSDDIYLKLTVKLYRFLVRRTGSKFNAVILKRLFMSKVNKPPLCLSRLIEFMKGKEDKIAVVVGTVTDDIRVYEVPALKVTALRFTETARARIDKAGGECLTFDQLALRAPLGQNTEGLMIKLGLNCMNGRSSNRSNHTKGGFGWTVCLPAIKVFLLLSSCSGQLSISLYDYGSSKVQVLLRGPKNAREAVKHFGPAPGVPHSHTKPYVRSKGRKFERARGRRNSKGFRV
;
A
#
# COMPACT_ATOMS: atom_id res chain seq x y z
N GLY A 1 -40.64 -13.84 -18.40
CA GLY A 1 -39.68 -12.72 -18.24
C GLY A 1 -38.28 -13.28 -18.07
N ILE A 2 -37.23 -12.46 -18.22
CA ILE A 2 -35.84 -12.93 -18.05
C ILE A 2 -35.57 -13.05 -16.54
N ASP A 3 -35.15 -14.24 -16.08
CA ASP A 3 -34.62 -14.37 -14.72
C ASP A 3 -33.22 -13.74 -14.65
N LEU A 4 -33.07 -12.77 -13.75
CA LEU A 4 -31.86 -11.99 -13.58
C LEU A 4 -31.51 -11.95 -12.10
N VAL A 5 -30.34 -12.49 -11.75
CA VAL A 5 -29.81 -12.45 -10.38
C VAL A 5 -29.83 -11.02 -9.83
N ALA A 6 -30.50 -10.83 -8.70
CA ALA A 6 -30.76 -9.54 -8.07
C ALA A 6 -31.44 -8.49 -9.00
N GLY A 7 -32.27 -8.93 -9.95
CA GLY A 7 -32.97 -8.07 -10.92
C GLY A 7 -32.03 -7.29 -11.83
N GLY A 8 -30.82 -7.81 -12.10
CA GLY A 8 -29.80 -7.17 -12.93
C GLY A 8 -29.10 -5.95 -12.28
N LYS A 9 -29.41 -5.60 -11.02
CA LYS A 9 -28.96 -4.35 -10.39
C LYS A 9 -27.61 -4.48 -9.68
N SER A 10 -26.53 -4.02 -10.33
CA SER A 10 -25.16 -4.05 -9.76
C SER A 10 -24.92 -2.96 -8.68
N LYS A 11 -25.14 -3.31 -7.40
CA LYS A 11 -24.94 -2.41 -6.25
C LYS A 11 -23.45 -2.09 -6.00
N LYS A 12 -23.05 -0.82 -6.15
CA LYS A 12 -21.66 -0.36 -6.04
C LYS A 12 -21.34 0.17 -4.63
N THR A 13 -20.85 -0.68 -3.73
CA THR A 13 -20.53 -0.38 -2.31
C THR A 13 -19.31 0.55 -2.08
N LYS A 14 -18.92 1.36 -3.07
CA LYS A 14 -17.77 2.28 -3.02
C LYS A 14 -18.22 3.74 -2.96
N ARG A 15 -17.49 4.57 -2.20
CA ARG A 15 -17.74 6.03 -2.15
C ARG A 15 -17.44 6.67 -3.51
N THR A 16 -18.32 7.57 -3.94
CA THR A 16 -18.25 8.34 -5.20
C THR A 16 -17.86 9.82 -5.01
N ALA A 17 -17.87 10.27 -3.76
CA ALA A 17 -17.56 11.63 -3.31
C ALA A 17 -16.96 11.59 -1.88
N PRO A 18 -16.27 12.64 -1.41
CA PRO A 18 -15.97 12.80 0.01
C PRO A 18 -17.25 13.00 0.83
N LYS A 19 -17.22 12.61 2.11
CA LYS A 19 -18.27 12.85 3.12
C LYS A 19 -17.90 14.02 4.06
N SER A 20 -16.97 14.87 3.66
CA SER A 20 -16.38 15.91 4.52
C SER A 20 -16.56 17.27 3.89
N ASP A 21 -16.88 18.27 4.71
CA ASP A 21 -17.28 19.58 4.21
C ASP A 21 -16.13 20.57 3.96
N ASP A 22 -14.93 20.23 4.43
CA ASP A 22 -13.63 20.81 4.11
C ASP A 22 -13.54 21.27 2.63
N ILE A 23 -13.49 22.59 2.44
CA ILE A 23 -13.50 23.26 1.14
C ILE A 23 -12.26 22.89 0.33
N TYR A 24 -11.08 22.87 0.97
CA TYR A 24 -9.82 22.51 0.31
C TYR A 24 -9.87 21.07 -0.19
N LEU A 25 -10.35 20.13 0.62
CA LEU A 25 -10.53 18.74 0.19
C LEU A 25 -11.55 18.62 -0.96
N LYS A 26 -12.63 19.41 -0.96
CA LYS A 26 -13.58 19.49 -2.08
C LYS A 26 -12.91 20.05 -3.36
N LEU A 27 -12.04 21.04 -3.26
CA LEU A 27 -11.28 21.61 -4.39
C LEU A 27 -10.25 20.62 -4.94
N THR A 28 -9.40 20.00 -4.11
CA THR A 28 -8.46 18.95 -4.54
C THR A 28 -9.20 17.79 -5.21
N VAL A 29 -10.40 17.42 -4.72
CA VAL A 29 -11.27 16.43 -5.36
C VAL A 29 -11.78 16.87 -6.73
N LYS A 30 -12.17 18.14 -6.92
CA LYS A 30 -12.56 18.67 -8.25
C LYS A 30 -11.40 18.57 -9.23
N LEU A 31 -10.20 19.00 -8.82
CA LEU A 31 -8.97 18.93 -9.62
C LEU A 31 -8.64 17.49 -10.03
N TYR A 32 -8.58 16.55 -9.09
CA TYR A 32 -8.29 15.15 -9.45
C TYR A 32 -9.41 14.47 -10.23
N ARG A 33 -10.69 14.90 -10.11
CA ARG A 33 -11.77 14.46 -11.01
C ARG A 33 -11.56 14.97 -12.44
N PHE A 34 -11.05 16.17 -12.64
CA PHE A 34 -10.69 16.70 -13.95
C PHE A 34 -9.49 15.92 -14.54
N LEU A 35 -8.40 15.78 -13.80
CA LEU A 35 -7.20 15.04 -14.25
C LEU A 35 -7.53 13.60 -14.66
N VAL A 36 -8.30 12.85 -13.87
CA VAL A 36 -8.70 11.47 -14.23
C VAL A 36 -9.49 11.43 -15.54
N ARG A 37 -10.37 12.40 -15.80
CA ARG A 37 -11.18 12.46 -17.03
C ARG A 37 -10.39 12.87 -18.28
N ARG A 38 -9.27 13.59 -18.14
CA ARG A 38 -8.47 14.10 -19.28
C ARG A 38 -7.21 13.28 -19.54
N THR A 39 -6.58 12.70 -18.52
CA THR A 39 -5.29 11.98 -18.64
C THR A 39 -5.41 10.46 -18.69
N GLY A 40 -6.54 9.88 -18.24
CA GLY A 40 -6.72 8.43 -18.12
C GLY A 40 -5.76 7.71 -17.15
N SER A 41 -4.87 8.42 -16.44
CA SER A 41 -3.77 7.78 -15.70
C SER A 41 -4.28 6.98 -14.48
N LYS A 42 -3.71 5.77 -14.31
CA LYS A 42 -4.07 4.85 -13.22
C LYS A 42 -3.70 5.45 -11.86
N PHE A 43 -2.58 6.18 -11.78
CA PHE A 43 -2.14 6.94 -10.61
C PHE A 43 -3.21 7.93 -10.10
N ASN A 44 -3.72 8.82 -10.97
CA ASN A 44 -4.73 9.82 -10.60
C ASN A 44 -6.04 9.17 -10.11
N ALA A 45 -6.44 8.05 -10.73
CA ALA A 45 -7.62 7.30 -10.32
C ALA A 45 -7.46 6.67 -8.92
N VAL A 46 -6.24 6.25 -8.55
CA VAL A 46 -5.93 5.75 -7.19
C VAL A 46 -5.88 6.88 -6.17
N ILE A 47 -5.31 8.06 -6.49
CA ILE A 47 -5.37 9.25 -5.62
C ILE A 47 -6.82 9.60 -5.32
N LEU A 48 -7.65 9.79 -6.35
CA LEU A 48 -9.04 10.19 -6.20
C LEU A 48 -9.84 9.19 -5.33
N LYS A 49 -9.64 7.89 -5.56
CA LYS A 49 -10.24 6.81 -4.74
C LYS A 49 -9.77 6.85 -3.28
N ARG A 50 -8.53 7.28 -3.00
CA ARG A 50 -8.00 7.46 -1.64
C ARG A 50 -8.50 8.75 -0.98
N LEU A 51 -8.66 9.86 -1.70
CA LEU A 51 -9.21 11.12 -1.16
C LEU A 51 -10.60 10.91 -0.51
N PHE A 52 -11.50 10.17 -1.19
CA PHE A 52 -12.86 9.86 -0.71
C PHE A 52 -12.92 8.97 0.56
N MET A 53 -11.81 8.34 0.96
CA MET A 53 -11.76 7.47 2.13
C MET A 53 -11.96 8.24 3.43
N SER A 54 -12.58 7.61 4.43
CA SER A 54 -12.69 8.15 5.79
C SER A 54 -11.32 8.25 6.48
N LYS A 55 -11.20 9.11 7.51
CA LYS A 55 -9.99 9.26 8.35
C LYS A 55 -9.42 7.91 8.81
N VAL A 56 -10.29 6.99 9.26
CA VAL A 56 -9.95 5.60 9.65
C VAL A 56 -9.27 4.78 8.53
N ASN A 57 -9.51 5.11 7.26
CA ASN A 57 -8.88 4.46 6.10
C ASN A 57 -7.71 5.28 5.50
N LYS A 58 -7.39 6.45 6.06
CA LYS A 58 -6.22 7.28 5.75
C LYS A 58 -5.27 7.31 6.97
N PRO A 59 -4.66 6.16 7.35
CA PRO A 59 -3.73 6.10 8.48
C PRO A 59 -2.47 6.93 8.21
N PRO A 60 -1.83 7.50 9.25
CA PRO A 60 -0.60 8.27 9.12
C PRO A 60 0.60 7.41 8.72
N LEU A 61 1.67 8.06 8.24
CA LEU A 61 2.98 7.47 7.98
C LEU A 61 4.08 8.21 8.74
N CYS A 62 4.88 7.45 9.49
CA CYS A 62 6.06 7.96 10.19
C CYS A 62 7.24 8.14 9.23
N LEU A 63 8.11 9.13 9.49
CA LEU A 63 9.32 9.38 8.69
C LEU A 63 10.20 8.13 8.52
N SER A 64 10.40 7.35 9.59
CA SER A 64 11.09 6.04 9.56
C SER A 64 10.66 5.15 8.40
N ARG A 65 9.34 4.99 8.22
CA ARG A 65 8.76 4.19 7.13
C ARG A 65 8.84 4.88 5.77
N LEU A 66 8.85 6.21 5.70
CA LEU A 66 9.10 6.90 4.44
C LEU A 66 10.53 6.60 3.96
N ILE A 67 11.52 6.72 4.86
CA ILE A 67 12.93 6.42 4.59
C ILE A 67 13.09 4.97 4.13
N GLU A 68 12.51 3.99 4.84
CA GLU A 68 12.49 2.57 4.44
C GLU A 68 11.99 2.35 3.00
N PHE A 69 10.94 3.06 2.57
CA PHE A 69 10.37 2.93 1.22
C PHE A 69 11.09 3.75 0.13
N MET A 70 11.98 4.66 0.51
CA MET A 70 12.71 5.56 -0.40
C MET A 70 14.18 5.17 -0.63
N LYS A 71 14.71 4.18 0.10
CA LYS A 71 16.04 3.59 -0.16
C LYS A 71 16.16 3.15 -1.62
N GLY A 72 17.17 3.68 -2.33
CA GLY A 72 17.40 3.40 -3.76
C GLY A 72 16.39 4.06 -4.71
N LYS A 73 15.75 5.16 -4.30
CA LYS A 73 14.69 5.87 -5.05
C LYS A 73 14.72 7.39 -4.86
N GLU A 74 15.91 7.97 -4.71
CA GLU A 74 16.10 9.35 -4.28
C GLU A 74 15.56 10.42 -5.26
N ASP A 75 15.51 10.13 -6.58
CA ASP A 75 15.04 11.08 -7.60
C ASP A 75 13.53 11.38 -7.57
N LYS A 76 12.76 10.62 -6.78
CA LYS A 76 11.31 10.46 -6.97
C LYS A 76 10.48 11.05 -5.84
N ILE A 77 9.26 11.48 -6.16
CA ILE A 77 8.37 12.12 -5.19
C ILE A 77 7.54 11.06 -4.45
N ALA A 78 7.65 11.00 -3.13
CA ALA A 78 6.91 10.07 -2.26
C ALA A 78 5.48 10.58 -1.98
N VAL A 79 4.44 9.92 -2.51
CA VAL A 79 3.06 10.47 -2.46
C VAL A 79 2.18 9.76 -1.43
N VAL A 80 1.84 10.47 -0.35
CA VAL A 80 1.09 10.00 0.83
C VAL A 80 -0.33 10.58 0.86
N VAL A 81 -1.35 9.76 0.56
CA VAL A 81 -2.76 10.19 0.72
C VAL A 81 -3.22 10.01 2.19
N GLY A 82 -2.59 10.77 3.08
CA GLY A 82 -2.75 10.74 4.53
C GLY A 82 -1.92 11.83 5.22
N THR A 83 -1.73 11.71 6.53
CA THR A 83 -0.84 12.57 7.31
C THR A 83 0.57 11.96 7.38
N VAL A 84 1.61 12.78 7.21
CA VAL A 84 2.98 12.41 7.56
C VAL A 84 3.29 12.89 8.98
N THR A 85 3.86 12.02 9.80
CA THR A 85 4.19 12.25 11.21
C THR A 85 5.67 12.02 11.47
N ASP A 86 6.22 12.76 12.43
CA ASP A 86 7.61 12.61 12.87
C ASP A 86 7.86 11.25 13.57
N ASP A 87 9.13 10.87 13.69
CA ASP A 87 9.60 9.72 14.45
C ASP A 87 10.93 10.06 15.14
N ILE A 88 10.87 10.36 16.43
CA ILE A 88 12.01 10.81 17.27
C ILE A 88 13.13 9.75 17.31
N ARG A 89 12.81 8.48 17.04
CA ARG A 89 13.76 7.35 17.06
C ARG A 89 14.67 7.29 15.82
N VAL A 90 14.34 8.07 14.79
CA VAL A 90 15.24 8.34 13.67
C VAL A 90 16.02 9.58 14.04
N TYR A 91 17.35 9.55 13.94
CA TYR A 91 18.20 10.73 14.14
C TYR A 91 18.34 11.51 12.82
N GLU A 92 19.03 10.91 11.84
CA GLU A 92 19.20 11.50 10.52
C GLU A 92 18.03 11.23 9.57
N VAL A 93 17.59 12.29 8.90
CA VAL A 93 16.57 12.24 7.84
C VAL A 93 17.26 12.63 6.53
N PRO A 94 17.21 11.79 5.47
CA PRO A 94 17.76 12.16 4.16
C PRO A 94 16.91 13.22 3.48
N ALA A 95 17.44 13.89 2.46
CA ALA A 95 16.69 14.81 1.61
C ALA A 95 15.54 14.07 0.89
N LEU A 96 14.30 14.28 1.33
CA LEU A 96 13.11 13.60 0.80
C LEU A 96 12.13 14.58 0.16
N LYS A 97 11.75 14.32 -1.09
CA LYS A 97 10.63 15.01 -1.76
C LYS A 97 9.33 14.27 -1.46
N VAL A 98 8.47 14.82 -0.60
CA VAL A 98 7.28 14.14 -0.08
C VAL A 98 6.03 14.96 -0.36
N THR A 99 4.99 14.36 -0.95
CA THR A 99 3.65 14.96 -1.03
C THR A 99 2.73 14.36 0.02
N ALA A 100 2.04 15.17 0.82
CA ALA A 100 1.06 14.68 1.80
C ALA A 100 -0.22 15.53 1.84
N LEU A 101 -1.27 15.01 2.50
CA LEU A 101 -2.48 15.82 2.78
C LEU A 101 -2.24 16.79 3.94
N ARG A 102 -1.45 16.37 4.94
CA ARG A 102 -0.98 17.17 6.07
C ARG A 102 0.38 16.63 6.53
N PHE A 103 1.25 17.51 7.01
CA PHE A 103 2.46 17.17 7.76
C PHE A 103 2.24 17.57 9.23
N THR A 104 2.90 16.93 10.19
CA THR A 104 3.11 17.54 11.51
C THR A 104 4.23 18.59 11.38
N GLU A 105 4.14 19.69 12.13
CA GLU A 105 5.12 20.79 12.07
C GLU A 105 6.55 20.30 12.33
N THR A 106 6.72 19.40 13.30
CA THR A 106 7.99 18.71 13.56
C THR A 106 8.52 17.93 12.36
N ALA A 107 7.65 17.20 11.65
CA ALA A 107 8.06 16.42 10.48
C ALA A 107 8.44 17.32 9.30
N ARG A 108 7.71 18.43 9.10
CA ARG A 108 8.05 19.45 8.12
C ARG A 108 9.41 20.06 8.42
N ALA A 109 9.60 20.63 9.62
CA ALA A 109 10.84 21.26 10.02
C ALA A 109 12.06 20.32 9.90
N ARG A 110 11.89 19.02 10.15
CA ARG A 110 12.97 18.02 9.96
C ARG A 110 13.25 17.66 8.50
N ILE A 111 12.22 17.57 7.64
CA ILE A 111 12.41 17.36 6.19
C ILE A 111 13.09 18.59 5.59
N ASP A 112 12.60 19.78 5.92
CA ASP A 112 13.10 21.04 5.37
C ASP A 112 14.54 21.32 5.84
N LYS A 113 14.87 21.05 7.12
CA LYS A 113 16.25 21.09 7.64
C LYS A 113 17.19 20.09 6.94
N ALA A 114 16.67 18.96 6.47
CA ALA A 114 17.43 17.96 5.71
C ALA A 114 17.60 18.30 4.21
N GLY A 115 17.17 19.48 3.76
CA GLY A 115 17.15 19.83 2.33
C GLY A 115 16.11 19.06 1.51
N GLY A 116 15.14 18.43 2.19
CA GLY A 116 13.98 17.82 1.56
C GLY A 116 12.90 18.85 1.18
N GLU A 117 11.77 18.37 0.66
CA GLU A 117 10.70 19.23 0.16
C GLU A 117 9.30 18.70 0.55
N CYS A 118 8.57 19.48 1.34
CA CYS A 118 7.20 19.19 1.76
C CYS A 118 6.13 19.74 0.80
N LEU A 119 5.63 18.88 -0.10
CA LEU A 119 4.71 19.24 -1.18
C LEU A 119 3.21 19.05 -0.86
N THR A 120 2.38 19.89 -1.48
CA THR A 120 0.92 19.77 -1.54
C THR A 120 0.45 18.95 -2.76
N PHE A 121 -0.82 18.54 -2.76
CA PHE A 121 -1.41 17.76 -3.87
C PHE A 121 -1.68 18.60 -5.13
N ASP A 122 -1.87 19.90 -4.98
CA ASP A 122 -1.93 20.90 -6.05
C ASP A 122 -0.55 21.14 -6.69
N GLN A 123 0.50 21.36 -5.90
CA GLN A 123 1.89 21.42 -6.41
C GLN A 123 2.30 20.14 -7.15
N LEU A 124 1.95 18.96 -6.60
CA LEU A 124 2.17 17.67 -7.27
C LEU A 124 1.46 17.58 -8.62
N ALA A 125 0.23 18.09 -8.72
CA ALA A 125 -0.53 18.07 -9.96
C ALA A 125 0.06 18.98 -11.05
N LEU A 126 0.70 20.09 -10.67
CA LEU A 126 1.43 20.95 -11.61
C LEU A 126 2.71 20.27 -12.13
N ARG A 127 3.48 19.62 -11.25
CA ARG A 127 4.77 18.99 -11.60
C ARG A 127 4.64 17.65 -12.32
N ALA A 128 3.68 16.82 -11.92
CA ALA A 128 3.55 15.44 -12.40
C ALA A 128 2.07 15.07 -12.69
N PRO A 129 1.38 15.74 -13.62
CA PRO A 129 -0.03 15.48 -13.92
C PRO A 129 -0.31 14.04 -14.40
N LEU A 130 0.70 13.33 -14.93
CA LEU A 130 0.62 11.92 -15.34
C LEU A 130 1.07 10.93 -14.24
N GLY A 131 1.67 11.39 -13.15
CA GLY A 131 2.29 10.54 -12.12
C GLY A 131 3.64 9.92 -12.52
N GLN A 132 4.29 10.42 -13.58
CA GLN A 132 5.67 10.06 -13.90
C GLN A 132 6.61 10.51 -12.75
N ASN A 133 7.61 9.70 -12.42
CA ASN A 133 8.58 9.93 -11.32
C ASN A 133 7.96 10.08 -9.90
N THR A 134 6.80 9.44 -9.65
CA THR A 134 6.13 9.42 -8.32
C THR A 134 6.05 8.00 -7.71
N GLU A 135 6.17 7.89 -6.39
CA GLU A 135 6.41 6.62 -5.66
C GLU A 135 5.56 6.39 -4.40
N GLY A 136 5.43 5.11 -4.04
CA GLY A 136 4.85 4.61 -2.78
C GLY A 136 4.08 3.26 -2.76
N LEU A 137 4.20 2.43 -1.73
CA LEU A 137 3.59 1.10 -1.75
C LEU A 137 2.04 1.06 -1.93
N MET A 138 1.60 0.59 -3.10
CA MET A 138 0.35 -0.17 -3.18
C MET A 138 0.60 -1.56 -2.56
N ILE A 139 0.46 -1.62 -1.24
CA ILE A 139 0.55 -2.85 -0.45
C ILE A 139 -0.37 -3.90 -1.08
N LYS A 140 0.20 -5.01 -1.58
CA LYS A 140 -0.56 -6.22 -1.93
C LYS A 140 -1.36 -6.62 -0.69
N LEU A 141 -2.69 -6.72 -0.80
CA LEU A 141 -3.45 -7.51 0.17
C LEU A 141 -2.96 -8.95 0.03
N GLY A 142 -2.49 -9.53 1.13
CA GLY A 142 -1.58 -10.68 1.07
C GLY A 142 -2.21 -11.94 0.49
N LEU A 143 -1.50 -12.59 -0.45
CA LEU A 143 -1.66 -14.01 -0.70
C LEU A 143 -0.95 -14.79 0.44
N ASN A 144 -1.62 -14.87 1.60
CA ASN A 144 -1.22 -15.73 2.72
C ASN A 144 -2.30 -16.80 2.96
N CYS A 145 -2.70 -17.54 1.92
CA CYS A 145 -3.50 -18.76 2.08
C CYS A 145 -3.48 -19.65 0.83
N MET A 146 -2.38 -20.39 0.60
CA MET A 146 -2.45 -21.68 -0.14
C MET A 146 -1.24 -22.61 0.04
N ASN A 147 -0.58 -22.58 1.22
CA ASN A 147 0.22 -23.74 1.67
C ASN A 147 -0.74 -24.85 2.17
N GLY A 148 -1.60 -25.31 1.28
CA GLY A 148 -2.40 -26.52 1.49
C GLY A 148 -1.45 -27.72 1.45
N ARG A 149 -1.43 -28.51 2.53
CA ARG A 149 -0.65 -29.76 2.56
C ARG A 149 -1.20 -30.67 1.48
N SER A 150 -0.36 -31.12 0.56
CA SER A 150 -0.71 -32.22 -0.34
C SER A 150 -0.86 -33.49 0.50
N SER A 151 -2.11 -33.85 0.80
CA SER A 151 -2.43 -35.14 1.42
C SER A 151 -2.40 -36.20 0.33
N ASN A 152 -1.44 -37.12 0.40
CA ASN A 152 -1.30 -38.23 -0.55
C ASN A 152 -2.64 -38.92 -0.81
N ARG A 153 -3.05 -38.95 -2.07
CA ARG A 153 -3.98 -39.95 -2.60
C ARG A 153 -3.30 -40.57 -3.83
N SER A 154 -3.17 -41.88 -3.81
CA SER A 154 -2.46 -42.65 -4.83
C SER A 154 -3.13 -42.54 -6.20
N ASN A 155 -2.33 -42.68 -7.27
CA ASN A 155 -2.42 -43.80 -8.21
C ASN A 155 -1.21 -43.80 -9.17
N HIS A 156 -1.00 -44.90 -9.89
CA HIS A 156 0.01 -45.05 -10.95
C HIS A 156 -0.26 -44.07 -12.13
N THR A 157 0.66 -43.76 -13.06
CA THR A 157 1.77 -44.54 -13.65
C THR A 157 3.06 -43.73 -13.92
N LYS A 158 4.06 -44.39 -14.53
CA LYS A 158 5.46 -43.97 -14.78
C LYS A 158 5.59 -42.74 -15.70
N GLY A 159 6.56 -41.86 -15.45
CA GLY A 159 6.98 -40.78 -16.36
C GLY A 159 8.24 -40.03 -15.88
N GLY A 160 9.16 -39.70 -16.80
CA GLY A 160 10.53 -39.23 -16.48
C GLY A 160 10.65 -37.91 -15.71
N PHE A 161 11.67 -37.82 -14.86
CA PHE A 161 12.02 -36.63 -14.08
C PHE A 161 13.01 -35.73 -14.86
N GLY A 162 12.53 -34.63 -15.44
CA GLY A 162 13.35 -33.61 -16.12
C GLY A 162 13.29 -32.26 -15.42
N TRP A 163 14.41 -31.77 -14.88
CA TRP A 163 14.48 -30.49 -14.17
C TRP A 163 14.68 -29.30 -15.14
N THR A 164 13.61 -28.87 -15.82
CA THR A 164 13.65 -27.64 -16.62
C THR A 164 13.49 -26.41 -15.74
N VAL A 165 14.59 -25.69 -15.49
CA VAL A 165 14.58 -24.40 -14.77
C VAL A 165 14.11 -23.29 -15.71
N CYS A 166 12.82 -22.94 -15.64
CA CYS A 166 12.24 -21.83 -16.38
C CYS A 166 12.71 -20.46 -15.86
N LEU A 167 13.87 -20.02 -16.30
CA LEU A 167 14.29 -18.61 -16.25
C LEU A 167 13.29 -17.74 -17.06
N PRO A 168 12.82 -16.60 -16.53
CA PRO A 168 11.91 -15.73 -17.26
C PRO A 168 12.62 -15.06 -18.44
N ALA A 169 12.07 -15.21 -19.64
CA ALA A 169 12.73 -14.83 -20.88
C ALA A 169 13.00 -13.31 -20.99
N ILE A 170 14.28 -12.93 -20.98
CA ILE A 170 14.73 -11.62 -21.43
C ILE A 170 14.92 -11.69 -22.95
N LYS A 171 14.03 -11.04 -23.72
CA LYS A 171 14.22 -10.87 -25.17
C LYS A 171 15.28 -9.81 -25.43
N VAL A 172 16.55 -10.22 -25.43
CA VAL A 172 17.65 -9.44 -26.01
C VAL A 172 17.59 -9.60 -27.53
N PHE A 173 17.29 -8.53 -28.26
CA PHE A 173 17.40 -8.52 -29.72
C PHE A 173 18.73 -7.86 -30.10
N LEU A 174 19.78 -8.66 -30.17
CA LEU A 174 21.11 -8.23 -30.65
C LEU A 174 21.13 -8.26 -32.17
N LEU A 175 21.21 -7.08 -32.80
CA LEU A 175 21.52 -6.95 -34.22
C LEU A 175 22.94 -6.39 -34.34
N LEU A 176 23.92 -7.27 -34.50
CA LEU A 176 25.30 -6.87 -34.74
C LEU A 176 25.47 -6.45 -36.21
N SER A 177 25.98 -5.24 -36.41
CA SER A 177 26.56 -4.81 -37.68
C SER A 177 27.97 -4.29 -37.39
N SER A 178 28.97 -4.88 -38.02
CA SER A 178 30.38 -4.72 -37.64
C SER A 178 31.10 -3.70 -38.52
N CYS A 179 30.98 -2.41 -38.19
CA CYS A 179 31.79 -1.34 -38.78
C CYS A 179 32.40 -0.42 -37.72
N SER A 180 33.73 -0.32 -37.71
CA SER A 180 34.55 0.83 -37.28
C SER A 180 34.08 1.67 -36.08
N GLY A 181 34.49 1.27 -34.87
CA GLY A 181 34.72 2.18 -33.74
C GLY A 181 33.50 2.54 -32.88
N GLN A 182 33.77 2.81 -31.59
CA GLN A 182 32.81 3.31 -30.58
C GLN A 182 31.49 2.52 -30.45
N LEU A 183 31.49 1.45 -29.63
CA LEU A 183 30.25 0.81 -29.15
C LEU A 183 29.48 1.75 -28.20
N SER A 184 28.70 2.67 -28.77
CA SER A 184 27.65 3.38 -28.04
C SER A 184 26.42 2.47 -27.93
N ILE A 185 26.37 1.64 -26.87
CA ILE A 185 25.18 0.83 -26.55
C ILE A 185 24.06 1.77 -26.07
N SER A 186 23.31 2.32 -27.03
CA SER A 186 22.07 3.04 -26.80
C SER A 186 21.00 2.04 -26.34
N LEU A 187 20.99 1.78 -25.03
CA LEU A 187 19.91 1.07 -24.36
C LEU A 187 18.61 1.88 -24.50
N TYR A 188 17.84 1.59 -25.55
CA TYR A 188 16.46 2.01 -25.70
C TYR A 188 15.61 1.35 -24.60
N ASP A 189 15.59 1.98 -23.42
CA ASP A 189 14.90 1.52 -22.20
C ASP A 189 13.38 1.50 -22.45
N TYR A 190 12.91 0.35 -22.93
CA TYR A 190 11.63 0.19 -23.62
C TYR A 190 10.45 0.30 -22.65
N GLY A 191 10.08 1.54 -22.33
CA GLY A 191 8.90 1.87 -21.54
C GLY A 191 8.92 1.22 -20.16
N SER A 192 9.99 1.46 -19.38
CA SER A 192 10.18 0.92 -18.03
C SER A 192 8.97 1.19 -17.12
N SER A 193 8.01 0.26 -17.12
CA SER A 193 6.69 0.39 -16.49
C SER A 193 6.73 0.14 -14.98
N LYS A 194 7.81 0.65 -14.36
CA LYS A 194 8.06 0.76 -12.93
C LYS A 194 6.79 1.28 -12.26
N VAL A 195 6.19 0.39 -11.47
CA VAL A 195 4.79 0.47 -11.04
C VAL A 195 4.52 1.85 -10.41
N GLN A 196 3.51 2.58 -10.91
CA GLN A 196 3.09 3.86 -10.34
C GLN A 196 2.48 3.63 -8.96
N VAL A 197 3.15 4.15 -7.94
CA VAL A 197 3.11 3.61 -6.59
C VAL A 197 2.78 4.84 -5.69
N LEU A 198 1.80 4.67 -4.79
CA LEU A 198 1.25 5.65 -3.83
C LEU A 198 1.32 5.10 -2.39
N LEU A 199 1.97 5.80 -1.45
CA LEU A 199 2.25 5.35 -0.09
C LEU A 199 0.99 5.28 0.80
N ARG A 200 0.98 4.37 1.79
CA ARG A 200 -0.09 4.26 2.79
C ARG A 200 0.39 3.72 4.13
N GLY A 201 -0.09 4.31 5.23
CA GLY A 201 0.15 3.82 6.58
C GLY A 201 -0.46 2.43 6.87
N PRO A 202 -0.02 1.77 7.96
CA PRO A 202 -0.49 0.44 8.33
C PRO A 202 -1.93 0.46 8.88
N LYS A 203 -2.92 0.25 8.00
CA LYS A 203 -4.36 0.26 8.37
C LYS A 203 -4.72 -0.65 9.56
N ASN A 204 -4.06 -1.81 9.66
CA ASN A 204 -4.42 -2.85 10.62
C ASN A 204 -3.72 -2.71 11.98
N ALA A 205 -2.80 -1.76 12.15
CA ALA A 205 -2.07 -1.57 13.41
C ALA A 205 -2.90 -0.90 14.53
N ARG A 206 -4.05 -0.29 14.18
CA ARG A 206 -4.94 0.39 15.13
C ARG A 206 -5.51 -0.56 16.18
N GLU A 207 -5.66 -0.10 17.42
CA GLU A 207 -6.09 -0.96 18.53
C GLU A 207 -7.45 -1.65 18.29
N ALA A 208 -8.44 -0.95 17.74
CA ALA A 208 -9.74 -1.55 17.44
C ALA A 208 -9.67 -2.79 16.50
N VAL A 209 -8.66 -2.88 15.61
CA VAL A 209 -8.49 -4.06 14.75
C VAL A 209 -7.97 -5.27 15.52
N LYS A 210 -7.33 -5.08 16.68
CA LYS A 210 -6.95 -6.19 17.58
C LYS A 210 -8.16 -6.89 18.21
N HIS A 211 -9.33 -6.24 18.21
CA HIS A 211 -10.60 -6.77 18.70
C HIS A 211 -11.51 -7.32 17.58
N PHE A 212 -11.00 -7.42 16.34
CA PHE A 212 -11.74 -7.97 15.19
C PHE A 212 -11.18 -9.34 14.80
N GLY A 213 -12.03 -10.22 14.27
CA GLY A 213 -11.68 -11.60 13.89
C GLY A 213 -12.57 -12.61 14.61
N PRO A 214 -12.12 -13.88 14.76
CA PRO A 214 -12.81 -14.89 15.55
C PRO A 214 -13.05 -14.43 17.00
N ALA A 215 -14.11 -14.92 17.65
CA ALA A 215 -14.43 -14.52 19.02
C ALA A 215 -13.30 -14.88 20.01
N PRO A 216 -13.02 -14.04 21.03
CA PRO A 216 -11.85 -14.19 21.91
C PRO A 216 -12.02 -15.37 22.88
N GLY A 217 -11.55 -16.55 22.51
CA GLY A 217 -11.90 -17.81 23.19
C GLY A 217 -12.38 -18.92 22.25
N VAL A 218 -12.33 -18.71 20.93
CA VAL A 218 -12.29 -19.78 19.92
C VAL A 218 -10.84 -20.28 19.79
N PRO A 219 -10.57 -21.60 19.60
CA PRO A 219 -9.23 -22.10 19.34
C PRO A 219 -8.51 -21.35 18.21
N HIS A 220 -7.21 -21.11 18.37
CA HIS A 220 -6.39 -20.33 17.43
C HIS A 220 -6.83 -18.86 17.25
N SER A 221 -7.69 -18.31 18.12
CA SER A 221 -8.02 -16.87 18.12
C SER A 221 -6.91 -16.02 18.76
N HIS A 222 -6.44 -15.01 18.05
CA HIS A 222 -5.52 -13.98 18.57
C HIS A 222 -6.24 -12.66 18.94
N THR A 223 -7.57 -12.69 18.95
CA THR A 223 -8.44 -11.53 19.20
C THR A 223 -8.34 -11.07 20.65
N LYS A 224 -8.01 -9.78 20.84
CA LYS A 224 -8.03 -9.13 22.14
C LYS A 224 -9.49 -9.05 22.66
N PRO A 225 -9.77 -9.44 23.92
CA PRO A 225 -11.08 -9.25 24.53
C PRO A 225 -11.31 -7.79 24.99
N TYR A 226 -12.59 -7.42 25.13
CA TYR A 226 -13.04 -6.12 25.65
C TYR A 226 -13.10 -6.11 27.19
N VAL A 227 -11.94 -6.15 27.84
CA VAL A 227 -11.83 -6.15 29.31
C VAL A 227 -11.95 -4.73 29.89
N ARG A 228 -12.70 -4.56 31.00
CA ARG A 228 -12.85 -3.27 31.70
C ARG A 228 -11.51 -2.65 32.15
N SER A 229 -10.56 -3.47 32.58
CA SER A 229 -9.24 -3.03 33.07
C SER A 229 -8.19 -4.14 32.94
N LYS A 230 -6.91 -3.78 33.05
CA LYS A 230 -5.78 -4.73 33.04
C LYS A 230 -5.51 -5.23 34.47
N GLY A 231 -5.40 -6.54 34.69
CA GLY A 231 -5.00 -7.08 36.00
C GLY A 231 -5.03 -8.61 36.08
N ARG A 232 -4.70 -9.18 37.25
CA ARG A 232 -4.83 -10.63 37.52
C ARG A 232 -6.29 -11.06 37.68
N LYS A 233 -7.16 -10.18 38.20
CA LYS A 233 -8.57 -10.45 38.54
C LYS A 233 -9.51 -10.47 37.32
N PHE A 234 -9.13 -9.86 36.20
CA PHE A 234 -10.01 -9.66 35.04
C PHE A 234 -9.64 -10.60 33.88
N GLU A 235 -10.57 -11.48 33.47
CA GLU A 235 -10.50 -12.33 32.26
C GLU A 235 -9.23 -13.19 32.06
N ARG A 236 -8.48 -13.49 33.13
CA ARG A 236 -7.23 -14.28 33.08
C ARG A 236 -7.32 -15.61 33.84
N ALA A 237 -8.51 -16.20 33.98
CA ALA A 237 -8.76 -17.45 34.71
C ALA A 237 -9.13 -18.61 33.76
N ARG A 238 -10.39 -19.08 33.79
CA ARG A 238 -10.93 -20.13 32.91
C ARG A 238 -10.77 -19.75 31.44
N GLY A 239 -10.50 -20.71 30.57
CA GLY A 239 -10.28 -20.49 29.13
C GLY A 239 -8.91 -19.88 28.77
N ARG A 240 -8.08 -19.49 29.76
CA ARG A 240 -6.75 -18.89 29.53
C ARG A 240 -5.59 -19.66 30.18
N ARG A 241 -5.87 -20.70 31.00
CA ARG A 241 -4.85 -21.50 31.70
C ARG A 241 -5.30 -22.96 31.82
N ASN A 242 -4.38 -23.89 31.60
CA ASN A 242 -4.64 -25.33 31.79
C ASN A 242 -5.18 -25.62 33.20
N SER A 243 -4.62 -24.97 34.23
CA SER A 243 -4.98 -25.15 35.65
C SER A 243 -6.35 -24.60 36.08
N LYS A 244 -7.18 -24.10 35.15
CA LYS A 244 -8.55 -23.63 35.42
C LYS A 244 -9.52 -24.13 34.35
N GLY A 245 -9.73 -25.45 34.34
CA GLY A 245 -10.70 -26.16 33.49
C GLY A 245 -10.18 -26.41 32.08
N PHE A 246 -9.90 -25.36 31.32
CA PHE A 246 -9.33 -25.47 29.98
C PHE A 246 -8.57 -24.19 29.58
N ARG A 247 -7.69 -24.32 28.58
CA ARG A 247 -7.06 -23.21 27.86
C ARG A 247 -7.48 -23.24 26.39
N VAL A 248 -7.62 -22.05 25.81
CA VAL A 248 -7.80 -21.79 24.38
C VAL A 248 -6.62 -20.97 23.87
#